data_AF-A0A8E2ARQ9-F1
#
_entry.id   AF-A0A8E2ARQ9-F1
#
_cell.length_a   1.000
_cell.length_b   1.000
_cell.length_c   1.000
_cell.angle_alpha   90.00
_cell.angle_beta   90.00
_cell.angle_gamma   90.00
#
_symmetry.space_group_name_H-M   'P 1'
#
loop_
_entity.id
_entity.type
_entity.pdbx_description
1 polymer ?
#
loop_
_entity_poly.entity_id
_entity_poly.type
_entity_poly.pdbx_seq_one_letter_code
_entity_poly.pdbx_strand_id
1 'polypeptide(L)'
;MAAHAARLARLFTPEYVCRINAQIVHPAQSQLVKPNELESALARPLHVSTYEPHRNAPYLAATLSFGIIRGHPFMDGNKRTAFFLANEYLRAQGLPGLLDHGKIGDVYQGFVGIADRHIEAAAGRLDVEGLMGNVDSTTKSKP
;
A
#
# COMPACT_ATOMS: atom_id res chain seq x y z
N MET A 1 12.90 5.70 11.14
CA MET A 1 11.78 4.85 10.64
C MET A 1 10.75 4.52 11.71
N ALA A 2 11.12 3.84 12.80
CA ALA A 2 10.17 3.42 13.85
C ALA A 2 9.31 4.56 14.43
N ALA A 3 9.92 5.72 14.74
CA ALA A 3 9.17 6.88 15.26
C ALA A 3 8.08 7.40 14.30
N HIS A 4 8.35 7.34 12.99
CA HIS A 4 7.37 7.75 11.99
C HIS A 4 6.26 6.70 11.84
N ALA A 5 6.61 5.41 11.82
CA ALA A 5 5.62 4.32 11.77
C ALA A 5 4.67 4.37 12.99
N ALA A 6 5.19 4.66 14.19
CA ALA A 6 4.37 4.84 15.39
C ALA A 6 3.39 6.02 15.28
N ARG A 7 3.81 7.13 14.65
CA ARG A 7 2.92 8.26 14.37
C ARG A 7 1.85 7.88 13.35
N LEU A 8 2.22 7.21 12.26
CA LEU A 8 1.27 6.80 11.22
C LEU A 8 0.26 5.77 11.71
N ALA A 9 0.65 4.87 12.62
CA ALA A 9 -0.27 3.93 13.26
C ALA A 9 -1.41 4.64 14.03
N ARG A 10 -1.20 5.88 14.48
CA ARG A 10 -2.24 6.70 15.14
C ARG A 10 -3.12 7.45 14.15
N LEU A 11 -2.66 7.66 12.93
CA LEU A 11 -3.38 8.38 11.87
C LEU A 11 -4.22 7.42 11.00
N PHE A 12 -3.65 6.27 10.67
CA PHE A 12 -4.26 5.26 9.81
C PHE A 12 -5.14 4.34 10.66
N THR A 13 -6.21 4.91 11.23
CA THR A 13 -7.17 4.16 12.05
C THR A 13 -8.16 3.39 11.19
N PRO A 14 -8.83 2.34 11.72
CA PRO A 14 -9.89 1.64 11.00
C PRO A 14 -10.99 2.58 10.51
N GLU A 15 -11.37 3.57 11.33
CA GLU A 15 -12.36 4.59 10.96
C GLU A 15 -11.91 5.44 9.76
N TYR A 16 -10.67 5.93 9.77
CA TYR A 16 -10.11 6.66 8.64
C TYR A 16 -10.17 5.82 7.36
N VAL A 17 -9.72 4.56 7.45
CA VAL A 17 -9.69 3.67 6.29
C VAL A 17 -11.10 3.35 5.77
N CYS A 18 -12.08 3.15 6.64
CA CYS A 18 -13.49 2.96 6.24
C CYS A 18 -14.03 4.18 5.48
N ARG A 19 -13.74 5.41 5.93
CA ARG A 19 -14.15 6.63 5.23
C ARG A 19 -13.50 6.74 3.86
N ILE A 20 -12.22 6.41 3.75
CA ILE A 20 -11.50 6.38 2.47
C ILE A 20 -12.11 5.32 1.54
N ASN A 21 -12.36 4.11 2.04
CA ASN A 21 -13.01 3.07 1.23
C ASN A 21 -14.39 3.53 0.73
N ALA A 22 -15.19 4.18 1.57
CA ALA A 22 -16.48 4.76 1.17
C ALA A 22 -16.39 5.76 0.02
N GLN A 23 -15.34 6.58 -0.02
CA GLN A 23 -15.10 7.48 -1.15
C GLN A 23 -14.66 6.71 -2.41
N ILE A 24 -13.83 5.66 -2.25
CA ILE A 24 -13.29 4.86 -3.35
C ILE A 24 -14.34 4.01 -4.05
N VAL A 25 -15.32 3.48 -3.30
CA VAL A 25 -16.35 2.58 -3.86
C VAL A 25 -17.62 3.32 -4.30
N HIS A 26 -17.71 4.63 -4.07
CA HIS A 26 -18.86 5.44 -4.48
C HIS A 26 -19.18 5.24 -5.98
N PRO A 27 -20.45 5.05 -6.37
CA PRO A 27 -21.69 5.21 -5.58
C PRO A 27 -22.12 3.99 -4.75
N ALA A 28 -21.36 2.89 -4.78
CA ALA A 28 -21.66 1.74 -3.93
C ALA A 28 -21.46 2.07 -2.44
N GLN A 29 -22.13 1.33 -1.56
CA GLN A 29 -21.97 1.47 -0.12
C GLN A 29 -20.73 0.69 0.36
N SER A 30 -19.85 1.36 1.10
CA SER A 30 -18.75 0.67 1.79
C SER A 30 -19.29 -0.21 2.90
N GLN A 31 -18.76 -1.43 2.97
CA GLN A 31 -19.09 -2.40 4.01
C GLN A 31 -17.80 -3.06 4.50
N LEU A 32 -17.50 -2.89 5.78
CA LEU A 32 -16.41 -3.58 6.48
C LEU A 32 -16.92 -4.96 6.92
N VAL A 33 -16.43 -6.01 6.27
CA VAL A 33 -16.86 -7.40 6.50
C VAL A 33 -15.90 -8.17 7.42
N LYS A 34 -14.63 -7.78 7.47
CA LYS A 34 -13.62 -8.39 8.36
C LYS A 34 -12.83 -7.33 9.12
N PRO A 35 -13.36 -6.79 10.24
CA PRO A 35 -12.68 -5.76 11.03
C PRO A 35 -11.31 -6.20 11.54
N ASN A 36 -11.19 -7.44 12.02
CA ASN A 36 -9.93 -7.96 12.56
C ASN A 36 -8.81 -8.02 11.51
N GLU A 37 -9.14 -8.31 10.25
CA GLU A 37 -8.18 -8.30 9.14
C GLU A 37 -7.71 -6.89 8.81
N LEU A 38 -8.61 -5.91 8.92
CA LEU A 38 -8.25 -4.49 8.75
C LEU A 38 -7.30 -4.04 9.86
N GLU A 39 -7.63 -4.31 11.12
CA GLU A 39 -6.78 -3.96 12.26
C GLU A 39 -5.39 -4.62 12.15
N SER A 40 -5.37 -5.91 11.80
CA SER A 40 -4.13 -6.65 11.57
C SER A 40 -3.29 -6.03 10.45
N ALA A 41 -3.91 -5.60 9.35
CA ALA A 41 -3.22 -4.93 8.26
C ALA A 41 -2.65 -3.57 8.66
N LEU A 42 -3.37 -2.79 9.48
CA LEU A 42 -2.94 -1.47 9.94
C LEU A 42 -1.80 -1.54 10.97
N ALA A 43 -1.74 -2.60 11.77
CA ALA A 43 -0.67 -2.81 12.74
C ALA A 43 0.66 -3.28 12.10
N ARG A 44 0.60 -3.96 10.94
CA ARG A 44 1.78 -4.56 10.28
C ARG A 44 2.96 -3.60 10.08
N PRO A 45 2.80 -2.37 9.54
CA PRO A 45 3.94 -1.47 9.32
C PRO A 45 4.67 -1.11 10.62
N LEU A 46 3.94 -0.92 11.72
CA LEU A 46 4.54 -0.65 13.02
C LEU A 46 5.31 -1.87 13.53
N HIS A 47 4.71 -3.06 13.45
CA HIS A 47 5.37 -4.31 13.86
C HIS A 47 6.66 -4.52 13.07
N VAL A 48 6.62 -4.44 11.74
CA VAL A 48 7.79 -4.60 10.88
C VAL A 48 8.84 -3.52 11.19
N SER A 49 8.45 -2.26 11.37
CA SER A 49 9.42 -1.20 11.72
C SER A 49 10.12 -1.41 13.07
N THR A 50 9.49 -2.16 13.97
CA THR A 50 10.00 -2.44 15.32
C THR A 50 10.89 -3.68 15.33
N TYR A 51 10.44 -4.76 14.71
CA TYR A 51 11.14 -6.06 14.71
C TYR A 51 12.17 -6.19 13.58
N GLU A 52 11.98 -5.48 12.46
CA GLU A 52 12.87 -5.47 11.29
C GLU A 52 13.32 -4.04 10.94
N PRO A 53 14.13 -3.38 11.80
CA PRO A 53 14.45 -1.95 11.66
C PRO A 53 15.24 -1.58 10.38
N HIS A 54 15.79 -2.58 9.68
CA HIS A 54 16.52 -2.41 8.43
C HIS A 54 15.60 -2.26 7.20
N ARG A 55 14.30 -2.56 7.32
CA ARG A 55 13.33 -2.42 6.22
C ARG A 55 13.00 -0.94 5.96
N ASN A 56 12.94 -0.58 4.68
CA ASN A 56 12.72 0.80 4.25
C ASN A 56 11.22 1.18 4.19
N ALA A 57 10.92 2.46 3.96
CA ALA A 57 9.53 2.96 3.90
C ALA A 57 8.68 2.31 2.79
N PRO A 58 9.20 2.11 1.56
CA PRO A 58 8.51 1.34 0.52
C PRO A 58 8.08 -0.05 0.98
N TYR A 59 8.96 -0.76 1.71
CA TYR A 59 8.63 -2.06 2.27
C TYR A 59 7.49 -1.96 3.30
N LEU A 60 7.54 -0.98 4.21
CA LEU A 60 6.47 -0.76 5.18
C LEU A 60 5.12 -0.45 4.50
N ALA A 61 5.12 0.40 3.47
CA ALA A 61 3.92 0.70 2.68
C ALA A 61 3.40 -0.55 1.94
N ALA A 62 4.31 -1.38 1.42
CA ALA A 62 3.95 -2.65 0.79
C ALA A 62 3.33 -3.63 1.80
N THR A 63 3.83 -3.71 3.04
CA THR A 63 3.24 -4.57 4.08
C THR A 63 1.81 -4.15 4.43
N LEU A 64 1.53 -2.84 4.48
CA LEU A 64 0.19 -2.30 4.66
C LEU A 64 -0.73 -2.70 3.50
N SER A 65 -0.29 -2.43 2.26
CA SER A 65 -1.06 -2.73 1.06
C SER A 65 -1.36 -4.23 0.95
N PHE A 66 -0.33 -5.06 1.10
CA PHE A 66 -0.44 -6.51 1.07
C PHE A 66 -1.41 -7.02 2.13
N GLY A 67 -1.34 -6.48 3.34
CA GLY A 67 -2.24 -6.86 4.42
C GLY A 67 -3.71 -6.62 4.11
N ILE A 68 -4.04 -5.48 3.51
CA ILE A 68 -5.41 -5.13 3.11
C ILE A 68 -5.85 -6.00 1.92
N ILE A 69 -4.97 -6.18 0.93
CA ILE A 69 -5.26 -7.01 -0.24
C ILE A 69 -5.58 -8.45 0.20
N ARG A 70 -4.75 -9.05 1.05
CA ARG A 70 -4.91 -10.45 1.48
C ARG A 70 -5.98 -10.66 2.53
N GLY A 71 -6.19 -9.70 3.42
CA GLY A 71 -7.25 -9.76 4.42
C GLY A 71 -8.64 -9.65 3.80
N HIS A 72 -8.76 -8.94 2.67
CA HIS A 72 -10.03 -8.56 2.06
C HIS A 72 -11.03 -8.03 3.11
N PRO A 73 -10.68 -6.98 3.88
CA PRO A 73 -11.52 -6.50 4.97
C PRO A 73 -12.85 -5.90 4.51
N PHE A 74 -12.91 -5.37 3.28
CA PHE A 74 -14.10 -4.74 2.72
C PHE A 74 -14.82 -5.65 1.71
N MET A 75 -16.12 -5.44 1.53
CA MET A 75 -16.90 -6.12 0.51
C MET A 75 -16.41 -5.79 -0.92
N ASP A 76 -16.04 -4.53 -1.17
CA ASP A 76 -15.43 -4.08 -2.42
C ASP A 76 -14.32 -3.04 -2.15
N GLY A 77 -13.45 -2.83 -3.14
CA GLY A 77 -12.49 -1.75 -3.14
C GLY A 77 -11.18 -2.08 -2.43
N ASN A 78 -10.96 -3.32 -1.98
CA ASN A 78 -9.75 -3.71 -1.22
C ASN A 78 -8.45 -3.30 -1.93
N LYS A 79 -8.27 -3.65 -3.21
CA LYS A 79 -7.08 -3.29 -3.99
C LYS A 79 -6.89 -1.77 -4.12
N ARG A 80 -7.98 -1.05 -4.43
CA ARG A 80 -7.97 0.41 -4.60
C ARG A 80 -7.66 1.13 -3.29
N THR A 81 -8.23 0.64 -2.19
CA THR A 81 -7.99 1.15 -0.83
C THR A 81 -6.56 0.87 -0.39
N ALA A 82 -6.05 -0.34 -0.64
CA ALA A 82 -4.67 -0.71 -0.35
C ALA A 82 -3.66 0.16 -1.11
N PHE A 83 -3.89 0.39 -2.41
CA PHE A 83 -3.08 1.29 -3.22
C PHE A 83 -3.07 2.72 -2.67
N PHE A 84 -4.26 3.28 -2.39
CA PHE A 84 -4.38 4.63 -1.84
C PHE A 84 -3.62 4.78 -0.53
N LEU A 85 -3.79 3.83 0.40
CA LEU A 85 -3.15 3.89 1.71
C LEU A 85 -1.65 3.70 1.63
N ALA A 86 -1.14 2.84 0.75
CA ALA A 86 0.30 2.71 0.53
C ALA A 86 0.91 3.99 -0.04
N ASN A 87 0.23 4.62 -0.99
CA ASN A 87 0.64 5.91 -1.54
C ASN A 87 0.68 6.99 -0.45
N GLU A 88 -0.38 7.11 0.35
CA GLU A 88 -0.47 8.10 1.40
C GLU A 88 0.53 7.84 2.54
N TYR A 89 0.80 6.57 2.85
CA TYR A 89 1.81 6.18 3.82
C TYR A 89 3.20 6.69 3.40
N LEU A 90 3.58 6.58 2.13
CA LEU A 90 4.85 7.11 1.61
C LEU A 90 4.91 8.63 1.70
N ARG A 91 3.84 9.32 1.27
CA ARG A 91 3.77 10.78 1.31
C ARG A 91 3.85 11.32 2.74
N ALA A 92 3.21 10.65 3.70
CA ALA A 92 3.25 11.00 5.12
C ALA A 92 4.63 10.74 5.78
N GLN A 93 5.51 9.98 5.10
CA GLN A 93 6.93 9.81 5.45
C GLN A 93 7.83 10.86 4.78
N GLY A 94 7.26 11.79 3.98
CA GLY A 94 8.01 12.78 3.21
C GLY A 94 8.66 12.23 1.94
N LEU A 95 8.22 11.06 1.48
CA LEU A 95 8.72 10.43 0.26
C LEU A 95 7.75 10.65 -0.91
N PRO A 96 8.22 10.52 -2.17
CA PRO A 96 7.32 10.46 -3.32
C PRO A 96 6.30 9.33 -3.15
N GLY A 97 5.06 9.59 -3.54
CA GLY A 97 4.02 8.57 -3.66
C GLY A 97 4.34 7.55 -4.75
N LEU A 98 3.55 6.48 -4.80
CA LEU A 98 3.73 5.37 -5.75
C LEU A 98 3.76 5.83 -7.21
N LEU A 99 3.03 6.89 -7.55
CA LEU A 99 2.93 7.45 -8.91
C LEU A 99 3.72 8.75 -9.12
N ASP A 100 4.44 9.23 -8.11
CA ASP A 100 5.14 10.51 -8.18
C ASP A 100 6.50 10.41 -8.92
N HIS A 101 6.86 9.22 -9.41
CA HIS A 101 8.09 8.95 -10.12
C HIS A 101 7.91 9.04 -11.65
N GLY A 102 8.62 9.96 -12.31
CA GLY A 102 8.78 9.99 -13.78
C GLY A 102 8.27 11.27 -14.46
N LYS A 103 8.56 11.41 -15.77
CA LYS A 103 7.93 12.44 -16.61
C LYS A 103 6.46 12.04 -16.86
N ILE A 104 5.59 12.97 -17.24
CA ILE A 104 4.14 12.72 -17.46
C ILE A 104 3.86 11.46 -18.32
N GLY A 105 4.70 11.17 -19.32
CA GLY A 105 4.60 9.96 -20.15
C GLY A 105 4.97 8.65 -19.42
N ASP A 106 5.90 8.70 -18.48
CA ASP A 106 6.36 7.53 -17.69
C ASP A 106 5.36 7.18 -16.58
N VAL A 107 4.57 8.16 -16.11
CA VAL A 107 3.54 7.96 -15.08
C VAL A 107 2.48 6.94 -15.51
N TYR A 108 2.10 6.92 -16.80
CA TYR A 108 1.16 5.93 -17.32
C TYR A 108 1.72 4.51 -17.27
N GLN A 109 2.99 4.33 -17.63
CA GLN A 109 3.66 3.03 -17.56
C GLN A 109 3.85 2.59 -16.11
N GLY A 110 4.21 3.53 -15.22
CA GLY A 110 4.27 3.31 -13.78
C GLY A 110 2.91 2.87 -13.21
N PHE A 111 1.83 3.51 -13.63
CA PHE A 111 0.47 3.18 -13.21
C PHE A 111 0.09 1.74 -13.56
N VAL A 112 0.31 1.31 -14.81
CA VAL A 112 0.04 -0.06 -15.26
C VAL A 112 0.83 -1.06 -14.42
N GLY A 113 2.14 -0.84 -14.25
CA GLY A 113 2.98 -1.74 -13.46
C GLY A 113 2.60 -1.81 -11.97
N ILE A 114 2.09 -0.73 -11.39
CA ILE A 114 1.59 -0.76 -10.00
C ILE A 114 0.23 -1.46 -9.91
N ALA A 115 -0.66 -1.20 -10.86
CA ALA A 115 -1.96 -1.86 -10.93
C ALA A 115 -1.79 -3.38 -11.07
N ASP A 116 -0.92 -3.83 -11.98
CA ASP A 116 -0.62 -5.24 -12.19
C ASP A 116 -0.12 -5.88 -10.90
N ARG A 117 0.81 -5.25 -10.18
CA ARG A 117 1.29 -5.77 -8.89
C ARG A 117 0.18 -5.94 -7.86
N HIS A 118 -0.75 -4.99 -7.77
CA HIS A 118 -1.89 -5.10 -6.83
C HIS A 118 -2.90 -6.18 -7.28
N ILE A 119 -3.04 -6.41 -8.59
CA ILE A 119 -3.85 -7.51 -9.15
C ILE A 119 -3.20 -8.86 -8.83
N GLU A 120 -1.89 -8.99 -9.06
CA GLU A 120 -1.13 -10.22 -8.82
C GLU A 120 -1.04 -10.57 -7.33
N ALA A 121 -0.89 -9.57 -6.45
CA ALA A 121 -0.95 -9.79 -5.00
C ALA A 121 -2.32 -10.31 -4.54
N ALA A 122 -3.40 -9.78 -5.12
CA ALA A 122 -4.76 -10.26 -4.84
C ALA A 122 -5.02 -11.66 -5.39
N ALA A 123 -4.39 -12.01 -6.53
CA ALA A 123 -4.42 -13.36 -7.08
C ALA A 123 -3.52 -14.34 -6.30
N GLY A 124 -2.79 -13.85 -5.29
CA GLY A 124 -1.87 -14.64 -4.48
C GLY A 124 -0.60 -15.09 -5.20
N ARG A 125 -0.28 -14.45 -6.32
CA ARG A 125 0.92 -14.71 -7.13
C ARG A 125 2.09 -13.79 -6.82
N LEU A 126 1.87 -12.79 -5.96
CA LEU A 126 2.87 -11.80 -5.55
C LEU A 126 2.90 -11.66 -4.03
N ASP A 127 4.09 -11.54 -3.46
CA ASP A 127 4.33 -11.31 -2.04
C ASP A 127 4.63 -9.82 -1.75
N VAL A 128 5.05 -9.51 -0.52
CA VAL A 128 5.34 -8.13 -0.09
C VAL A 128 6.50 -7.52 -0.89
N GLU A 129 7.54 -8.30 -1.18
CA GLU A 129 8.72 -7.82 -1.93
C GLU A 129 8.37 -7.56 -3.39
N GLY A 130 7.61 -8.46 -4.02
CA GLY A 130 7.08 -8.25 -5.35
C GLY A 130 6.14 -7.03 -5.42
N LEU A 131 5.32 -6.81 -4.39
CA LEU A 131 4.41 -5.66 -4.34
C LEU A 131 5.15 -4.32 -4.20
N MET A 132 6.25 -4.28 -3.41
CA MET A 132 7.13 -3.12 -3.33
C MET A 132 7.76 -2.79 -4.69
N GLY A 133 8.14 -3.82 -5.45
CA GLY A 133 8.82 -3.72 -6.75
C GLY A 133 10.29 -3.34 -6.60
N ASN A 134 11.13 -3.86 -7.50
CA ASN A 134 12.51 -3.38 -7.59
C ASN A 134 12.49 -1.93 -8.09
N VAL A 135 13.03 -1.02 -7.29
CA VAL A 135 13.36 0.36 -7.71
C VAL A 135 14.42 0.36 -8.83
N ASP A 136 15.05 -0.79 -9.12
CA ASP A 136 16.11 -0.93 -10.12
C ASP A 136 15.70 -1.83 -11.30
N SER A 137 15.24 -1.23 -12.39
CA SER A 137 15.35 -1.85 -13.72
C SER A 137 15.55 -0.86 -14.88
N THR A 138 15.64 0.45 -14.63
CA THR A 138 15.90 1.46 -15.67
C THR A 138 17.38 1.84 -15.84
N THR A 139 18.31 1.21 -15.12
CA THR A 139 19.77 1.35 -15.37
C THR A 139 20.42 0.00 -15.64
N LYS A 140 19.98 -0.71 -16.68
CA LYS A 140 20.91 -1.58 -17.43
C LYS A 140 21.13 -0.95 -18.80
N SER A 141 22.34 -0.40 -18.92
CA SER A 141 22.97 0.04 -20.15
C SER A 141 22.69 -0.94 -21.29
N LYS A 142 22.13 -0.43 -22.37
CA LYS A 142 22.16 -1.09 -23.67
C LYS A 142 23.64 -1.16 -24.12
N PRO A 143 24.13 -2.31 -24.61
CA PRO A 143 25.47 -2.39 -25.19
C PRO A 143 25.58 -1.56 -26.48
#